data_AF-A0A2H6ESG2-F1
#
_entry.id   AF-A0A2H6ESG2-F1
#
_cell.length_a   1.000
_cell.length_b   1.000
_cell.length_c   1.000
_cell.angle_alpha   90.00
_cell.angle_beta   90.00
_cell.angle_gamma   90.00
#
_symmetry.space_group_name_H-M   'P 1'
#
loop_
_entity.id
_entity.type
_entity.pdbx_description
1 polymer ?
#
loop_
_entity_poly.entity_id
_entity_poly.type
_entity_poly.pdbx_seq_one_letter_code
_entity_poly.pdbx_strand_id
1 'polypeptide(L)'
;MVKNRCVKIVLFILISFFVGFGSSRVARSQSLLNSYQPVVLTGAQVPDFLGYPVNEISLWVFEPASHEWKEVPFQIDQRSPSGSYFTNDDSVLDENDELVFMARDLGIAAGEMDWIPDTTGQNYSRYQIAVADPENPDLKVYGYLYRAAPKLKQPLIFLNRQTGDIYSGQYTIGFGENGLPDKLIIPQSAGGSGRDILDRLKIHVVAEVQGFSGPTQVRISENSIKMQGLKFKPGPVRIIRSIVFKLVVDLGPQLGEITLPDVYYFPIFFYPYSMAVQADSIDLSEIGTLNAKILSVRYSMDLNPNAAGMKFFNPNNAAVLVDGRPDSVNRALSPGLSYQMVTGNQGTVVSLLEVPDVGDQQKLYYCESTTGSTCDGTPDTGDGFSYGDAGFWITGTGIQGVLKFYSTIYMLPGNQPQSEAVKLFDRAQNPFIITTAGQASRVSVSEHPNISRSPDRFQVFPAYPNPFYPNRSGRQTALRYFLPKPAPVEIAIYDITGKSIRHLRFLGQSAGTHTISWNGRDETGRLLPSGVYFYRIHAGRKYITQKLLLVR
;
A
#
# COMPACT_ATOMS: atom_id res chain seq x y z
N MET A 1 -97.76 -19.11 9.36
CA MET A 1 -98.00 -17.95 10.24
C MET A 1 -96.71 -17.16 10.38
N VAL A 2 -96.81 -15.84 10.21
CA VAL A 2 -95.82 -14.76 10.47
C VAL A 2 -94.62 -14.57 9.52
N LYS A 3 -94.71 -13.43 8.83
CA LYS A 3 -93.77 -12.58 8.07
C LYS A 3 -92.31 -12.43 8.57
N ASN A 4 -91.42 -12.15 7.59
CA ASN A 4 -90.37 -11.10 7.49
C ASN A 4 -88.97 -11.65 7.16
N ARG A 5 -88.42 -11.43 5.94
CA ARG A 5 -87.74 -10.25 5.34
C ARG A 5 -86.22 -10.48 5.25
N CYS A 6 -85.71 -10.35 4.02
CA CYS A 6 -84.30 -10.22 3.64
C CYS A 6 -83.50 -9.26 4.53
N VAL A 7 -82.29 -9.67 4.93
CA VAL A 7 -81.13 -8.77 5.15
C VAL A 7 -79.86 -9.48 4.66
N LYS A 8 -79.08 -8.78 3.83
CA LYS A 8 -77.77 -9.19 3.30
C LYS A 8 -76.77 -9.36 4.46
N ILE A 9 -76.09 -10.50 4.54
CA ILE A 9 -74.95 -10.71 5.44
C ILE A 9 -73.69 -10.26 4.69
N VAL A 10 -73.03 -9.23 5.23
CA VAL A 10 -71.71 -8.75 4.80
C VAL A 10 -70.65 -9.71 5.35
N LEU A 11 -69.82 -10.25 4.46
CA LEU A 11 -68.67 -11.09 4.79
C LEU A 11 -67.45 -10.18 5.03
N PHE A 12 -66.99 -10.06 6.28
CA PHE A 12 -65.69 -9.50 6.61
C PHE A 12 -64.66 -10.63 6.68
N ILE A 13 -63.74 -10.69 5.71
CA ILE A 13 -62.56 -11.55 5.75
C ILE A 13 -61.45 -10.77 6.45
N LEU A 14 -61.08 -11.20 7.65
CA LEU A 14 -59.84 -10.80 8.32
C LEU A 14 -58.67 -11.51 7.65
N ILE A 15 -57.87 -10.77 6.89
CA ILE A 15 -56.57 -11.22 6.36
C ILE A 15 -55.54 -11.01 7.47
N SER A 16 -55.12 -12.09 8.11
CA SER A 16 -53.96 -12.09 9.00
C SER A 16 -52.69 -11.97 8.16
N PHE A 17 -52.04 -10.82 8.24
CA PHE A 17 -50.70 -10.57 7.70
C PHE A 17 -49.66 -11.37 8.50
N PHE A 18 -49.18 -12.49 7.95
CA PHE A 18 -47.93 -13.10 8.40
C PHE A 18 -46.79 -12.41 7.62
N VAL A 19 -46.16 -11.40 8.24
CA VAL A 19 -44.93 -10.81 7.72
C VAL A 19 -43.79 -11.77 8.06
N GLY A 20 -43.32 -12.50 7.05
CA GLY A 20 -42.05 -13.23 7.13
C GLY A 20 -40.88 -12.25 7.17
N PHE A 21 -40.47 -11.82 8.36
CA PHE A 21 -39.17 -11.21 8.59
C PHE A 21 -38.11 -12.31 8.67
N GLY A 22 -37.38 -12.54 7.57
CA GLY A 22 -36.30 -13.52 7.60
C GLY A 22 -35.63 -13.78 6.26
N SER A 23 -35.11 -12.74 5.59
CA SER A 23 -34.16 -12.95 4.46
C SER A 23 -33.39 -11.72 3.98
N SER A 24 -33.44 -10.56 4.66
CA SER A 24 -32.87 -9.30 4.11
C SER A 24 -31.59 -8.76 4.77
N ARG A 25 -31.06 -9.38 5.84
CA ARG A 25 -29.79 -8.93 6.46
C ARG A 25 -28.54 -9.59 5.89
N VAL A 26 -28.62 -10.83 5.41
CA VAL A 26 -27.45 -11.60 4.94
C VAL A 26 -27.03 -11.21 3.51
N ALA A 27 -27.95 -10.68 2.69
CA ALA A 27 -27.67 -10.32 1.30
C ALA A 27 -27.09 -8.90 1.08
N ARG A 28 -26.96 -8.07 2.14
CA ARG A 28 -26.65 -6.64 2.00
C ARG A 28 -25.18 -6.24 2.26
N SER A 29 -24.36 -7.07 2.91
CA SER A 29 -22.91 -6.82 3.09
C SER A 29 -22.06 -7.16 1.85
N GLN A 30 -22.68 -7.65 0.78
CA GLN A 30 -21.99 -8.28 -0.34
C GLN A 30 -21.20 -7.31 -1.24
N SER A 31 -21.51 -6.01 -1.25
CA SER A 31 -20.76 -5.01 -2.04
C SER A 31 -19.37 -4.72 -1.45
N LEU A 32 -19.25 -4.65 -0.12
CA LEU A 32 -17.97 -4.46 0.58
C LEU A 32 -17.12 -5.73 0.56
N LEU A 33 -17.74 -6.91 0.69
CA LEU A 33 -17.09 -8.22 0.60
C LEU A 33 -16.55 -8.55 -0.81
N ASN A 34 -16.96 -7.79 -1.82
CA ASN A 34 -16.47 -7.93 -3.19
C ASN A 34 -15.50 -6.79 -3.59
N SER A 35 -15.03 -5.98 -2.64
CA SER A 35 -14.10 -4.88 -2.94
C SER A 35 -12.69 -5.39 -3.19
N TYR A 36 -12.05 -4.87 -4.23
CA TYR A 36 -10.65 -5.11 -4.56
C TYR A 36 -9.69 -4.14 -3.85
N GLN A 37 -10.22 -3.19 -3.07
CA GLN A 37 -9.40 -2.15 -2.45
C GLN A 37 -8.74 -2.60 -1.14
N PRO A 38 -7.49 -2.20 -0.90
CA PRO A 38 -6.88 -2.34 0.40
C PRO A 38 -7.49 -1.34 1.39
N VAL A 39 -7.44 -1.71 2.67
CA VAL A 39 -7.66 -0.83 3.80
C VAL A 39 -6.30 -0.54 4.41
N VAL A 40 -5.99 0.75 4.56
CA VAL A 40 -4.74 1.23 5.17
C VAL A 40 -5.11 2.10 6.37
N LEU A 41 -4.60 1.72 7.53
CA LEU A 41 -4.72 2.45 8.78
C LEU A 41 -3.33 2.87 9.24
N THR A 42 -3.19 4.01 9.90
CA THR A 42 -1.95 4.34 10.62
C THR A 42 -2.01 3.84 12.06
N GLY A 43 -0.86 3.60 12.68
CA GLY A 43 -0.80 3.25 14.11
C GLY A 43 -1.45 4.31 15.01
N ALA A 44 -1.47 5.58 14.59
CA ALA A 44 -2.21 6.65 15.28
C ALA A 44 -3.72 6.38 15.42
N GLN A 45 -4.31 5.56 14.52
CA GLN A 45 -5.72 5.17 14.55
C GLN A 45 -6.01 4.00 15.49
N VAL A 46 -4.97 3.37 16.07
CA VAL A 46 -5.08 2.24 17.01
C VAL A 46 -4.17 2.45 18.23
N PRO A 47 -4.36 3.54 18.99
CA PRO A 47 -3.37 4.03 19.95
C PRO A 47 -3.03 3.04 21.08
N ASP A 48 -3.91 2.12 21.48
CA ASP A 48 -3.56 1.15 22.54
C ASP A 48 -2.61 0.05 22.05
N PHE A 49 -2.32 -0.02 20.75
CA PHE A 49 -1.34 -0.93 20.18
C PHE A 49 0.05 -0.30 19.99
N LEU A 50 0.19 1.03 20.21
CA LEU A 50 1.46 1.73 20.09
C LEU A 50 2.48 1.22 21.10
N GLY A 51 3.73 1.07 20.66
CA GLY A 51 4.82 0.59 21.52
C GLY A 51 4.88 -0.93 21.67
N TYR A 52 3.92 -1.67 21.12
CA TYR A 52 3.95 -3.13 21.11
C TYR A 52 4.68 -3.69 19.89
N PRO A 53 5.33 -4.87 20.04
CA PRO A 53 5.98 -5.55 18.92
C PRO A 53 4.98 -5.89 17.81
N VAL A 54 5.32 -5.57 16.56
CA VAL A 54 4.43 -5.79 15.40
C VAL A 54 4.08 -7.28 15.19
N ASN A 55 4.92 -8.19 15.68
CA ASN A 55 4.71 -9.64 15.61
C ASN A 55 3.76 -10.20 16.69
N GLU A 56 3.37 -9.38 17.67
CA GLU A 56 2.33 -9.74 18.67
C GLU A 56 0.94 -9.25 18.24
N ILE A 57 0.84 -8.59 17.09
CA ILE A 57 -0.42 -8.06 16.58
C ILE A 57 -1.02 -9.06 15.59
N SER A 58 -2.33 -9.26 15.69
CA SER A 58 -3.10 -10.13 14.80
C SER A 58 -4.41 -9.47 14.41
N LEU A 59 -4.85 -9.68 13.17
CA LEU A 59 -6.14 -9.23 12.68
C LEU A 59 -7.04 -10.45 12.48
N TRP A 60 -8.28 -10.34 12.95
CA TRP A 60 -9.24 -11.42 12.93
C TRP A 60 -10.61 -10.96 12.43
N VAL A 61 -11.35 -11.91 11.88
CA VAL A 61 -12.75 -11.77 11.51
C VAL A 61 -13.59 -12.81 12.24
N PHE A 62 -14.81 -12.42 12.60
CA PHE A 62 -15.79 -13.31 13.20
C PHE A 62 -16.77 -13.81 12.13
N GLU A 63 -17.01 -15.11 12.12
CA GLU A 63 -18.01 -15.75 11.28
C GLU A 63 -19.19 -16.24 12.14
N PRO A 64 -20.32 -15.53 12.15
CA PRO A 64 -21.42 -15.83 13.06
C PRO A 64 -22.17 -17.12 12.75
N ALA A 65 -22.15 -17.58 11.49
CA ALA A 65 -22.85 -18.81 11.12
C ALA A 65 -22.22 -20.05 11.76
N SER A 66 -20.89 -20.09 11.83
CA SER A 66 -20.11 -21.15 12.48
C SER A 66 -19.70 -20.79 13.91
N HIS A 67 -19.87 -19.52 14.31
CA HIS A 67 -19.35 -18.96 15.56
C HIS A 67 -17.81 -19.10 15.67
N GLU A 68 -17.12 -19.01 14.52
CA GLU A 68 -15.67 -19.19 14.43
C GLU A 68 -14.95 -17.85 14.24
N TRP A 69 -13.70 -17.82 14.68
CA TRP A 69 -12.77 -16.72 14.43
C TRP A 69 -11.73 -17.16 13.42
N LYS A 70 -11.54 -16.36 12.37
CA LYS A 70 -10.55 -16.60 11.32
C LYS A 70 -9.55 -15.46 11.31
N GLU A 71 -8.27 -15.80 11.17
CA GLU A 71 -7.23 -14.79 10.98
C GLU A 71 -7.36 -14.19 9.58
N VAL A 72 -7.21 -12.87 9.51
CA VAL A 72 -7.22 -12.12 8.25
C VAL A 72 -5.76 -11.84 7.86
N PRO A 73 -5.37 -12.14 6.60
CA PRO A 73 -4.08 -11.69 6.10
C PRO A 73 -3.93 -10.17 6.28
N PHE A 74 -2.92 -9.77 7.02
CA PHE A 74 -2.63 -8.35 7.26
C PHE A 74 -1.14 -8.12 7.39
N GLN A 75 -0.73 -6.89 7.16
CA GLN A 75 0.66 -6.44 7.15
C GLN A 75 0.79 -5.18 7.99
N ILE A 76 1.94 -5.00 8.63
CA ILE A 76 2.34 -3.73 9.23
C ILE A 76 3.58 -3.27 8.48
N ASP A 77 3.47 -2.13 7.82
CA ASP A 77 4.58 -1.51 7.11
C ASP A 77 5.18 -0.41 7.96
N GLN A 78 6.42 -0.65 8.38
CA GLN A 78 7.17 0.34 9.11
C GLN A 78 7.44 1.55 8.23
N ARG A 79 7.05 2.74 8.69
CA ARG A 79 7.09 3.96 7.87
C ARG A 79 7.66 5.10 8.70
N SER A 80 8.67 5.79 8.17
CA SER A 80 9.25 6.94 8.86
C SER A 80 8.28 8.13 8.92
N PRO A 81 8.51 9.08 9.84
CA PRO A 81 7.79 10.35 9.83
C PRO A 81 7.89 11.14 8.51
N SER A 82 8.97 10.93 7.76
CA SER A 82 9.16 11.50 6.41
C SER A 82 8.43 10.75 5.29
N GLY A 83 7.71 9.68 5.63
CA GLY A 83 6.90 8.89 4.70
C GLY A 83 7.64 7.73 4.00
N SER A 84 8.90 7.47 4.33
CA SER A 84 9.71 6.42 3.70
C SER A 84 9.45 5.05 4.31
N TYR A 85 9.31 4.03 3.46
CA TYR A 85 9.16 2.62 3.87
C TYR A 85 10.50 1.88 4.03
N PHE A 86 11.60 2.50 3.57
CA PHE A 86 12.94 1.91 3.51
C PHE A 86 13.84 2.50 4.60
N THR A 87 13.31 2.57 5.81
CA THR A 87 14.04 2.98 7.01
C THR A 87 14.42 1.78 7.86
N ASN A 88 15.18 2.01 8.93
CA ASN A 88 15.45 0.95 9.90
C ASN A 88 14.12 0.54 10.55
N ASP A 89 13.78 -0.74 10.40
CA ASP A 89 12.65 -1.40 11.07
C ASP A 89 12.97 -1.49 12.57
N ASP A 90 12.17 -0.81 13.40
CA ASP A 90 12.29 -0.89 14.86
C ASP A 90 11.39 -1.99 15.46
N SER A 91 10.60 -2.64 14.59
CA SER A 91 9.74 -3.79 14.86
C SER A 91 8.69 -3.54 15.94
N VAL A 92 8.39 -2.28 16.21
CA VAL A 92 7.39 -1.82 17.17
C VAL A 92 6.38 -0.95 16.45
N LEU A 93 5.10 -1.13 16.72
CA LEU A 93 4.08 -0.28 16.11
C LEU A 93 4.22 1.17 16.62
N ASP A 94 4.47 2.11 15.71
CA ASP A 94 4.47 3.55 15.98
C ASP A 94 3.29 4.27 15.28
N GLU A 95 3.18 5.59 15.46
CA GLU A 95 2.05 6.37 14.94
C GLU A 95 2.03 6.49 13.40
N ASN A 96 3.17 6.33 12.74
CA ASN A 96 3.35 6.49 11.30
C ASN A 96 3.22 5.18 10.53
N ASP A 97 3.46 4.06 11.21
CA ASP A 97 3.32 2.72 10.65
C ASP A 97 1.95 2.47 10.05
N GLU A 98 1.92 1.71 8.97
CA GLU A 98 0.70 1.41 8.25
C GLU A 98 0.25 -0.04 8.45
N LEU A 99 -0.95 -0.25 8.98
CA LEU A 99 -1.64 -1.52 9.02
C LEU A 99 -2.44 -1.70 7.74
N VAL A 100 -2.19 -2.79 7.00
CA VAL A 100 -2.71 -3.03 5.66
C VAL A 100 -3.39 -4.40 5.58
N PHE A 101 -4.61 -4.44 5.05
CA PHE A 101 -5.37 -5.66 4.78
C PHE A 101 -6.38 -5.42 3.66
N MET A 102 -7.09 -6.44 3.17
CA MET A 102 -8.10 -6.27 2.13
C MET A 102 -9.50 -6.12 2.73
N ALA A 103 -10.29 -5.16 2.24
CA ALA A 103 -11.66 -4.95 2.72
C ALA A 103 -12.54 -6.20 2.57
N ARG A 104 -12.33 -6.95 1.49
CA ARG A 104 -13.06 -8.19 1.20
C ARG A 104 -12.78 -9.35 2.17
N ASP A 105 -11.69 -9.28 2.93
CA ASP A 105 -11.34 -10.33 3.90
C ASP A 105 -11.97 -10.07 5.28
N LEU A 106 -12.70 -8.95 5.42
CA LEU A 106 -13.46 -8.63 6.62
C LEU A 106 -14.81 -9.36 6.63
N GLY A 107 -15.49 -9.33 7.78
CA GLY A 107 -16.76 -10.04 7.98
C GLY A 107 -17.80 -9.16 8.62
N ILE A 108 -18.73 -9.75 9.35
CA ILE A 108 -19.75 -8.96 10.05
C ILE A 108 -19.34 -8.73 11.51
N ALA A 109 -20.09 -7.86 12.19
CA ALA A 109 -19.82 -7.55 13.58
C ALA A 109 -19.95 -8.79 14.47
N ALA A 110 -18.89 -9.09 15.22
CA ALA A 110 -18.91 -9.91 16.42
C ALA A 110 -19.67 -9.18 17.54
N GLY A 111 -20.38 -9.95 18.37
CA GLY A 111 -20.97 -9.48 19.60
C GLY A 111 -19.92 -9.03 20.61
N GLU A 112 -20.37 -8.31 21.64
CA GLU A 112 -19.51 -7.85 22.74
C GLU A 112 -18.85 -9.02 23.50
N MET A 113 -19.53 -10.16 23.52
CA MET A 113 -19.09 -11.40 24.17
C MET A 113 -18.52 -12.43 23.20
N ASP A 114 -18.31 -12.10 21.93
CA ASP A 114 -17.60 -13.00 21.02
C ASP A 114 -16.12 -12.65 21.10
N TRP A 115 -15.22 -13.62 21.26
CA TRP A 115 -13.78 -13.35 21.37
C TRP A 115 -12.94 -14.45 20.74
N ILE A 116 -11.72 -14.11 20.33
CA ILE A 116 -10.80 -15.09 19.76
C ILE A 116 -10.52 -16.24 20.75
N PRO A 117 -10.31 -17.47 20.25
CA PRO A 117 -10.06 -18.63 21.11
C PRO A 117 -8.73 -18.56 21.87
N ASP A 118 -7.81 -17.65 21.50
CA ASP A 118 -6.55 -17.45 22.20
C ASP A 118 -6.75 -16.84 23.58
N THR A 119 -6.47 -17.62 24.63
CA THR A 119 -6.61 -17.20 26.03
C THR A 119 -5.65 -16.09 26.42
N THR A 120 -4.52 -15.94 25.72
CA THR A 120 -3.58 -14.83 25.95
C THR A 120 -4.17 -13.53 25.47
N GLY A 121 -4.67 -13.50 24.23
CA GLY A 121 -5.34 -12.34 23.63
C GLY A 121 -6.66 -11.96 24.29
N GLN A 122 -7.27 -12.87 25.07
CA GLN A 122 -8.40 -12.55 25.95
C GLN A 122 -8.07 -11.63 27.12
N ASN A 123 -6.78 -11.47 27.46
CA ASN A 123 -6.34 -10.59 28.55
C ASN A 123 -6.08 -9.14 28.09
N TYR A 124 -6.06 -8.88 26.79
CA TYR A 124 -5.78 -7.57 26.22
C TYR A 124 -7.03 -6.94 25.61
N SER A 125 -7.10 -5.61 25.58
CA SER A 125 -8.13 -4.92 24.80
C SER A 125 -8.01 -5.29 23.32
N ARG A 126 -9.14 -5.27 22.61
CA ARG A 126 -9.19 -5.42 21.15
C ARG A 126 -9.59 -4.10 20.50
N TYR A 127 -9.20 -3.89 19.25
CA TYR A 127 -9.81 -2.84 18.42
C TYR A 127 -10.80 -3.46 17.46
N GLN A 128 -12.03 -2.97 17.48
CA GLN A 128 -12.95 -3.16 16.37
C GLN A 128 -12.62 -2.13 15.29
N ILE A 129 -12.37 -2.61 14.06
CA ILE A 129 -12.23 -1.80 12.87
C ILE A 129 -13.52 -2.00 12.07
N ALA A 130 -14.29 -0.95 11.87
CA ALA A 130 -15.44 -0.96 10.99
C ALA A 130 -15.13 -0.19 9.71
N VAL A 131 -15.31 -0.86 8.57
CA VAL A 131 -15.14 -0.31 7.23
C VAL A 131 -16.52 -0.17 6.63
N ALA A 132 -16.94 1.07 6.43
CA ALA A 132 -18.28 1.40 5.96
C ALA A 132 -18.25 1.92 4.52
N ASP A 133 -19.34 1.65 3.81
CA ASP A 133 -19.62 2.27 2.53
C ASP A 133 -19.96 3.76 2.74
N PRO A 134 -19.34 4.71 2.03
CA PRO A 134 -19.64 6.13 2.21
C PRO A 134 -21.04 6.50 1.71
N GLU A 135 -21.58 5.80 0.71
CA GLU A 135 -22.92 6.05 0.17
C GLU A 135 -24.02 5.39 1.02
N ASN A 136 -23.66 4.32 1.74
CA ASN A 136 -24.55 3.67 2.68
C ASN A 136 -23.80 3.27 3.96
N PRO A 137 -23.64 4.21 4.91
CA PRO A 137 -22.87 3.98 6.13
C PRO A 137 -23.40 2.86 7.02
N ASP A 138 -24.64 2.38 6.82
CA ASP A 138 -25.18 1.22 7.54
C ASP A 138 -24.61 -0.11 7.02
N LEU A 139 -24.07 -0.13 5.80
CA LEU A 139 -23.32 -1.25 5.27
C LEU A 139 -21.90 -1.18 5.79
N LYS A 140 -21.56 -2.10 6.70
CA LYS A 140 -20.25 -2.19 7.32
C LYS A 140 -19.74 -3.62 7.30
N VAL A 141 -18.43 -3.75 7.12
CA VAL A 141 -17.68 -4.97 7.41
C VAL A 141 -16.68 -4.69 8.52
N TYR A 142 -16.30 -5.73 9.25
CA TYR A 142 -15.59 -5.62 10.51
C TYR A 142 -14.36 -6.52 10.54
N GLY A 143 -13.27 -5.97 11.08
CA GLY A 143 -12.06 -6.67 11.49
C GLY A 143 -11.74 -6.34 12.94
N TYR A 144 -10.98 -7.22 13.59
CA TYR A 144 -10.66 -7.09 15.01
C TYR A 144 -9.18 -7.28 15.25
N LEU A 145 -8.51 -6.25 15.76
CA LEU A 145 -7.12 -6.35 16.17
C LEU A 145 -7.02 -6.88 17.58
N TYR A 146 -6.14 -7.87 17.76
CA TYR A 146 -5.82 -8.47 19.04
C TYR A 146 -4.31 -8.54 19.22
N ARG A 147 -3.89 -8.49 20.49
CA ARG A 147 -2.56 -8.96 20.88
C ARG A 147 -2.61 -10.48 21.04
N ALA A 148 -1.93 -11.22 20.18
CA ALA A 148 -1.92 -12.68 20.22
C ALA A 148 -0.53 -13.21 19.87
N ALA A 149 -0.26 -14.47 20.24
CA ALA A 149 1.02 -15.11 19.95
C ALA A 149 1.34 -15.09 18.44
N PRO A 150 2.63 -14.90 18.06
CA PRO A 150 3.04 -14.79 16.67
C PRO A 150 2.67 -16.05 15.87
N LYS A 151 1.97 -15.87 14.75
CA LYS A 151 1.79 -16.91 13.74
C LYS A 151 2.38 -16.47 12.40
N LEU A 152 2.95 -17.43 11.69
CA LEU A 152 3.43 -17.25 10.32
C LEU A 152 2.25 -16.95 9.41
N LYS A 153 2.27 -15.77 8.80
CA LYS A 153 1.24 -15.31 7.87
C LYS A 153 1.51 -15.88 6.49
N GLN A 154 0.51 -16.49 5.86
CA GLN A 154 0.63 -16.92 4.48
C GLN A 154 0.58 -15.68 3.55
N PRO A 155 1.56 -15.48 2.67
CA PRO A 155 1.56 -14.34 1.77
C PRO A 155 0.59 -14.53 0.60
N LEU A 156 -0.10 -13.46 0.23
CA LEU A 156 -1.00 -13.37 -0.93
C LEU A 156 -0.26 -12.93 -2.21
N ILE A 157 0.96 -12.40 -2.05
CA ILE A 157 1.80 -11.86 -3.12
C ILE A 157 3.23 -12.32 -2.91
N PHE A 158 3.91 -12.59 -4.01
CA PHE A 158 5.22 -13.19 -4.04
C PHE A 158 6.15 -12.36 -4.92
N LEU A 159 7.42 -12.31 -4.52
CA LEU A 159 8.52 -11.73 -5.28
C LEU A 159 9.41 -12.87 -5.78
N ASN A 160 9.56 -12.98 -7.09
CA ASN A 160 10.63 -13.80 -7.65
C ASN A 160 11.96 -13.06 -7.47
N ARG A 161 12.83 -13.55 -6.58
CA ARG A 161 14.11 -12.91 -6.30
C ARG A 161 15.14 -13.02 -7.42
N GLN A 162 14.94 -13.93 -8.38
CA GLN A 162 15.84 -14.09 -9.52
C GLN A 162 15.49 -13.10 -10.63
N THR A 163 14.20 -12.93 -10.93
CA THR A 163 13.75 -12.08 -12.05
C THR A 163 13.29 -10.70 -11.60
N GLY A 164 12.92 -10.53 -10.34
CA GLY A 164 12.26 -9.31 -9.84
C GLY A 164 10.75 -9.26 -10.10
N ASP A 165 10.19 -10.25 -10.79
CA ASP A 165 8.75 -10.35 -11.08
C ASP A 165 7.94 -10.43 -9.78
N ILE A 166 6.77 -9.79 -9.81
CA ILE A 166 5.81 -9.82 -8.72
C ILE A 166 4.56 -10.54 -9.19
N TYR A 167 4.08 -11.48 -8.40
CA TYR A 167 2.91 -12.27 -8.76
C TYR A 167 2.00 -12.54 -7.55
N SER A 168 0.71 -12.67 -7.83
CA SER A 168 -0.33 -13.09 -6.89
C SER A 168 -1.10 -14.27 -7.48
N GLY A 169 -2.18 -14.70 -6.83
CA GLY A 169 -3.12 -15.63 -7.44
C GLY A 169 -3.88 -15.06 -8.66
N GLN A 170 -3.74 -13.77 -8.96
CA GLN A 170 -4.53 -13.04 -9.97
C GLN A 170 -3.71 -12.51 -11.14
N TYR A 171 -2.41 -12.29 -10.96
CA TYR A 171 -1.57 -11.73 -12.01
C TYR A 171 -0.09 -12.04 -11.80
N THR A 172 0.69 -11.84 -12.86
CA THR A 172 2.15 -11.69 -12.82
C THR A 172 2.53 -10.39 -13.53
N ILE A 173 3.35 -9.56 -12.89
CA ILE A 173 4.01 -8.38 -13.48
C ILE A 173 5.51 -8.66 -13.59
N GLY A 174 6.05 -8.50 -14.80
CA GLY A 174 7.50 -8.44 -15.04
C GLY A 174 7.98 -7.00 -15.20
N PHE A 175 9.29 -6.82 -15.17
CA PHE A 175 9.92 -5.49 -15.29
C PHE A 175 11.12 -5.54 -16.22
N GLY A 176 11.24 -4.49 -17.04
CA GLY A 176 12.39 -4.30 -17.91
C GLY A 176 13.60 -3.75 -17.19
N GLU A 177 14.71 -3.56 -17.92
CA GLU A 177 15.97 -3.03 -17.38
C GLU A 177 15.85 -1.61 -16.82
N ASN A 178 14.92 -0.81 -17.36
CA ASN A 178 14.59 0.52 -16.85
C ASN A 178 13.80 0.49 -15.54
N GLY A 179 13.37 -0.70 -15.11
CA GLY A 179 12.61 -0.94 -13.91
C GLY A 179 11.09 -0.72 -14.05
N LEU A 180 10.58 -0.31 -15.20
CA LEU A 180 9.13 -0.17 -15.42
C LEU A 180 8.50 -1.52 -15.81
N PRO A 181 7.19 -1.71 -15.57
CA PRO A 181 6.46 -2.88 -16.05
C PRO A 181 6.52 -3.02 -17.57
N ASP A 182 6.90 -4.22 -18.03
CA ASP A 182 6.99 -4.61 -19.45
C ASP A 182 6.34 -5.98 -19.74
N LYS A 183 5.67 -6.55 -18.73
CA LYS A 183 4.96 -7.82 -18.81
C LYS A 183 3.79 -7.83 -17.86
N LEU A 184 2.64 -8.30 -18.33
CA LEU A 184 1.42 -8.50 -17.55
C LEU A 184 0.73 -9.77 -18.00
N ILE A 185 0.59 -10.73 -17.08
CA ILE A 185 -0.13 -11.98 -17.31
C ILE A 185 -1.27 -12.07 -16.30
N ILE A 186 -2.48 -12.37 -16.78
CA ILE A 186 -3.59 -12.84 -15.95
C ILE A 186 -3.70 -14.36 -16.19
N PRO A 187 -3.41 -15.21 -15.19
CA PRO A 187 -3.33 -16.65 -15.38
C PRO A 187 -4.72 -17.25 -15.67
N GLN A 188 -4.73 -18.41 -16.32
CA GLN A 188 -5.98 -19.14 -16.59
C GLN A 188 -6.76 -19.48 -15.32
N SER A 189 -6.07 -19.76 -14.22
CA SER A 189 -6.67 -19.98 -12.90
C SER A 189 -7.41 -18.76 -12.34
N ALA A 190 -7.10 -17.56 -12.81
CA ALA A 190 -7.77 -16.31 -12.45
C ALA A 190 -8.76 -15.84 -13.54
N GLY A 191 -9.03 -16.67 -14.55
CA GLY A 191 -9.94 -16.34 -15.65
C GLY A 191 -9.34 -15.49 -16.76
N GLY A 192 -8.01 -15.43 -16.88
CA GLY A 192 -7.33 -14.84 -18.04
C GLY A 192 -6.86 -15.90 -19.06
N SER A 193 -6.05 -15.49 -20.04
CA SER A 193 -5.49 -16.41 -21.04
C SER A 193 -4.20 -17.10 -20.60
N GLY A 194 -3.53 -16.56 -19.57
CA GLY A 194 -2.17 -16.98 -19.18
C GLY A 194 -1.07 -16.48 -20.13
N ARG A 195 -1.40 -15.61 -21.09
CA ARG A 195 -0.42 -14.98 -21.99
C ARG A 195 -0.08 -13.57 -21.51
N ASP A 196 1.14 -13.15 -21.83
CA ASP A 196 1.59 -11.79 -21.60
C ASP A 196 0.92 -10.85 -22.60
N ILE A 197 0.26 -9.80 -22.11
CA ILE A 197 -0.46 -8.82 -22.93
C ILE A 197 0.16 -7.43 -22.91
N LEU A 198 1.16 -7.16 -22.05
CA LEU A 198 1.77 -5.84 -21.97
C LEU A 198 2.99 -5.79 -22.91
N ASP A 199 3.17 -4.69 -23.64
CA ASP A 199 4.51 -4.32 -24.14
C ASP A 199 5.23 -3.55 -23.04
N ARG A 200 4.70 -2.38 -22.64
CA ARG A 200 5.26 -1.59 -21.53
C ARG A 200 4.37 -0.43 -21.08
N LEU A 201 4.68 0.11 -19.90
CA LEU A 201 4.28 1.47 -19.55
C LEU A 201 5.20 2.48 -20.25
N LYS A 202 4.60 3.40 -21.03
CA LYS A 202 5.30 4.41 -21.82
C LYS A 202 5.19 5.79 -21.15
N ILE A 203 6.30 6.51 -21.12
CA ILE A 203 6.36 7.93 -20.77
C ILE A 203 7.06 8.61 -21.93
N HIS A 204 6.44 9.60 -22.57
CA HIS A 204 7.08 10.38 -23.63
C HIS A 204 6.98 11.87 -23.31
N VAL A 205 8.12 12.55 -23.33
CA VAL A 205 8.20 14.01 -23.21
C VAL A 205 8.91 14.55 -24.43
N VAL A 206 8.29 15.52 -25.11
CA VAL A 206 8.92 16.27 -26.20
C VAL A 206 9.17 17.68 -25.69
N ALA A 207 10.42 18.11 -25.78
CA ALA A 207 10.84 19.44 -25.40
C ALA A 207 11.59 20.12 -26.56
N GLU A 208 11.53 21.44 -26.63
CA GLU A 208 12.34 22.24 -27.54
C GLU A 208 13.42 22.96 -26.75
N VAL A 209 14.69 22.76 -27.13
CA VAL A 209 15.84 23.45 -26.53
C VAL A 209 16.44 24.42 -27.55
N GLN A 210 16.93 25.56 -27.08
CA GLN A 210 17.61 26.53 -27.93
C GLN A 210 19.07 26.10 -28.16
N GLY A 211 19.37 25.67 -29.39
CA GLY A 211 20.72 25.33 -29.82
C GLY A 211 21.40 26.45 -30.60
N PHE A 212 22.69 26.28 -30.87
CA PHE A 212 23.49 27.23 -31.66
C PHE A 212 22.96 27.43 -33.10
N SER A 213 22.39 26.39 -33.70
CA SER A 213 21.80 26.39 -35.04
C SER A 213 20.29 26.64 -35.07
N GLY A 214 19.68 27.00 -33.93
CA GLY A 214 18.24 27.19 -33.78
C GLY A 214 17.60 26.18 -32.80
N PRO A 215 16.27 26.19 -32.68
CA PRO A 215 15.54 25.28 -31.80
C PRO A 215 15.65 23.83 -32.27
N THR A 216 15.97 22.93 -31.33
CA THR A 216 16.05 21.48 -31.56
C THR A 216 15.08 20.76 -30.64
N GLN A 217 14.40 19.74 -31.17
CA GLN A 217 13.53 18.89 -30.34
C GLN A 217 14.34 17.80 -29.66
N VAL A 218 14.11 17.67 -28.36
CA VAL A 218 14.63 16.64 -27.48
C VAL A 218 13.47 15.73 -27.09
N ARG A 219 13.70 14.42 -27.15
CA ARG A 219 12.70 13.41 -26.82
C ARG A 219 13.21 12.58 -25.64
N ILE A 220 12.42 12.56 -24.59
CA ILE A 220 12.63 11.72 -23.42
C ILE A 220 11.59 10.61 -23.52
N SER A 221 12.03 9.36 -23.44
CA SER A 221 11.13 8.22 -23.32
C SER A 221 11.45 7.39 -22.08
N GLU A 222 10.74 6.29 -21.86
CA GLU A 222 11.07 5.34 -20.81
C GLU A 222 12.45 4.68 -21.00
N ASN A 223 13.06 4.77 -22.19
CA ASN A 223 14.44 4.34 -22.43
C ASN A 223 15.48 5.32 -21.85
N SER A 224 15.07 6.56 -21.58
CA SER A 224 15.86 7.57 -20.88
C SER A 224 16.00 7.28 -19.38
N ILE A 225 15.20 6.37 -18.83
CA ILE A 225 15.26 6.00 -17.41
C ILE A 225 16.42 5.03 -17.19
N LYS A 226 17.44 5.47 -16.43
CA LYS A 226 18.58 4.64 -16.03
C LYS A 226 18.51 4.34 -14.54
N MET A 227 18.12 3.12 -14.21
CA MET A 227 18.00 2.63 -12.85
C MET A 227 19.38 2.67 -12.15
N GLN A 228 19.43 3.31 -10.99
CA GLN A 228 20.59 3.38 -10.10
C GLN A 228 20.49 2.37 -8.95
N GLY A 229 19.28 1.97 -8.59
CA GLY A 229 19.05 1.01 -7.54
C GLY A 229 17.60 0.54 -7.48
N LEU A 230 17.41 -0.61 -6.84
CA LEU A 230 16.11 -1.25 -6.66
C LEU A 230 15.99 -1.73 -5.22
N LYS A 231 14.89 -1.36 -4.57
CA LYS A 231 14.58 -1.77 -3.20
C LYS A 231 13.24 -2.49 -3.14
N PHE A 232 13.15 -3.50 -2.28
CA PHE A 232 11.93 -4.25 -2.01
C PHE A 232 11.65 -4.34 -0.52
N LYS A 233 10.38 -4.22 -0.16
CA LYS A 233 9.84 -4.59 1.15
C LYS A 233 8.72 -5.60 0.94
N PRO A 234 9.02 -6.91 1.02
CA PRO A 234 8.00 -7.93 0.83
C PRO A 234 7.10 -8.03 2.07
N GLY A 235 5.84 -8.33 1.85
CA GLY A 235 4.90 -8.60 2.93
C GLY A 235 3.71 -9.44 2.46
N PRO A 236 2.89 -9.94 3.39
CA PRO A 236 1.85 -10.90 3.08
C PRO A 236 0.66 -10.31 2.33
N VAL A 237 0.42 -9.00 2.44
CA VAL A 237 -0.70 -8.33 1.77
C VAL A 237 -0.22 -7.45 0.64
N ARG A 238 0.91 -6.75 0.81
CA ARG A 238 1.51 -5.95 -0.24
C ARG A 238 3.02 -6.06 -0.31
N ILE A 239 3.55 -5.97 -1.52
CA ILE A 239 4.99 -5.76 -1.75
C ILE A 239 5.19 -4.30 -2.14
N ILE A 240 6.14 -3.64 -1.48
CA ILE A 240 6.57 -2.28 -1.85
C ILE A 240 7.86 -2.42 -2.65
N ARG A 241 7.83 -2.00 -3.90
CA ARG A 241 8.99 -1.92 -4.80
C ARG A 241 9.33 -0.45 -4.99
N SER A 242 10.59 -0.06 -4.86
CA SER A 242 11.01 1.32 -5.14
C SER A 242 12.22 1.33 -6.06
N ILE A 243 12.03 1.98 -7.20
CA ILE A 243 13.09 2.23 -8.18
C ILE A 243 13.74 3.56 -7.81
N VAL A 244 15.08 3.58 -7.82
CA VAL A 244 15.87 4.80 -7.79
C VAL A 244 16.45 4.96 -9.18
N PHE A 245 16.18 6.05 -9.88
CA PHE A 245 16.67 6.24 -11.25
C PHE A 245 17.14 7.67 -11.50
N LYS A 246 17.91 7.81 -12.59
CA LYS A 246 18.25 9.08 -13.21
C LYS A 246 17.73 9.10 -14.64
N LEU A 247 17.53 10.30 -15.16
CA LEU A 247 17.17 10.51 -16.56
C LEU A 247 18.42 10.79 -17.37
N VAL A 248 18.60 10.04 -18.46
CA VAL A 248 19.63 10.26 -19.46
C VAL A 248 18.97 10.63 -20.78
N VAL A 249 19.24 11.85 -21.23
CA VAL A 249 18.57 12.49 -22.35
C VAL A 249 19.54 12.52 -23.53
N ASP A 250 19.14 11.94 -24.65
CA ASP A 250 19.90 12.01 -25.90
C ASP A 250 19.57 13.33 -26.63
N LEU A 251 20.59 14.15 -26.86
CA LEU A 251 20.51 15.41 -27.59
C LEU A 251 20.87 15.26 -29.08
N GLY A 252 21.06 14.03 -29.53
CA GLY A 252 21.39 13.67 -30.91
C GLY A 252 22.89 13.62 -31.20
N PRO A 253 23.27 13.26 -32.44
CA PRO A 253 24.63 12.86 -32.78
C PRO A 253 25.73 13.92 -32.54
N GLN A 254 25.35 15.20 -32.55
CA GLN A 254 26.29 16.30 -32.37
C GLN A 254 26.55 16.64 -30.90
N LEU A 255 25.57 16.40 -30.02
CA LEU A 255 25.62 16.83 -28.62
C LEU A 255 25.73 15.64 -27.65
N GLY A 256 25.40 14.43 -28.09
CA GLY A 256 25.48 13.22 -27.28
C GLY A 256 24.42 13.17 -26.18
N GLU A 257 24.67 12.36 -25.16
CA GLU A 257 23.77 12.16 -24.02
C GLU A 257 24.15 13.06 -22.83
N ILE A 258 23.13 13.55 -22.11
CA ILE A 258 23.28 14.26 -20.83
C ILE A 258 22.51 13.52 -19.75
N THR A 259 23.15 13.31 -18.60
CA THR A 259 22.47 12.81 -17.39
C THR A 259 21.96 13.98 -16.58
N LEU A 260 20.65 14.03 -16.33
CA LEU A 260 20.06 15.02 -15.45
C LEU A 260 20.54 14.80 -14.00
N PRO A 261 20.76 15.88 -13.22
CA PRO A 261 21.39 15.78 -11.91
C PRO A 261 20.51 15.07 -10.87
N ASP A 262 19.19 15.22 -11.00
CA ASP A 262 18.23 14.76 -10.01
C ASP A 262 18.09 13.24 -9.97
N VAL A 263 17.76 12.75 -8.78
CA VAL A 263 17.52 11.33 -8.50
C VAL A 263 16.06 11.19 -8.11
N TYR A 264 15.34 10.35 -8.85
CA TYR A 264 13.91 10.15 -8.65
C TYR A 264 13.65 8.84 -7.92
N TYR A 265 12.65 8.84 -7.03
CA TYR A 265 12.14 7.65 -6.36
C TYR A 265 10.76 7.30 -6.88
N PHE A 266 10.58 6.03 -7.23
CA PHE A 266 9.35 5.54 -7.84
C PHE A 266 8.80 4.36 -7.04
N PRO A 267 8.02 4.60 -5.97
CA PRO A 267 7.40 3.53 -5.22
C PRO A 267 6.20 2.97 -5.99
N ILE A 268 6.15 1.64 -6.05
CA ILE A 268 5.06 0.86 -6.62
C ILE A 268 4.61 -0.14 -5.55
N PHE A 269 3.32 -0.12 -5.26
CA PHE A 269 2.68 -1.00 -4.30
C PHE A 269 1.92 -2.08 -5.04
N PHE A 270 2.18 -3.33 -4.71
CA PHE A 270 1.51 -4.48 -5.30
C PHE A 270 0.57 -5.07 -4.27
N TYR A 271 -0.71 -5.19 -4.61
CA TYR A 271 -1.80 -5.77 -3.84
C TYR A 271 -2.34 -7.02 -4.56
N PRO A 272 -3.15 -7.90 -3.94
CA PRO A 272 -3.51 -9.17 -4.56
C PRO A 272 -4.25 -9.05 -5.90
N TYR A 273 -4.93 -7.91 -6.14
CA TYR A 273 -5.74 -7.64 -7.33
C TYR A 273 -5.29 -6.38 -8.10
N SER A 274 -4.27 -5.66 -7.64
CA SER A 274 -3.90 -4.39 -8.23
C SER A 274 -2.45 -4.01 -7.99
N MET A 275 -1.94 -3.09 -8.79
CA MET A 275 -0.73 -2.33 -8.49
C MET A 275 -1.04 -0.84 -8.45
N ALA A 276 -0.39 -0.11 -7.55
CA ALA A 276 -0.50 1.34 -7.45
C ALA A 276 0.88 1.97 -7.65
N VAL A 277 1.00 2.82 -8.66
CA VAL A 277 2.15 3.67 -8.90
C VAL A 277 1.92 4.99 -8.16
N GLN A 278 2.84 5.35 -7.27
CA GLN A 278 2.77 6.59 -6.48
C GLN A 278 4.07 7.37 -6.58
N ALA A 279 4.49 7.67 -7.80
CA ALA A 279 5.75 8.34 -8.06
C ALA A 279 5.88 9.66 -7.31
N ASP A 280 7.13 10.06 -7.05
CA ASP A 280 7.42 11.45 -6.77
C ASP A 280 6.93 12.33 -7.92
N SER A 281 6.53 13.54 -7.56
CA SER A 281 6.13 14.54 -8.53
C SER A 281 7.36 15.05 -9.30
N ILE A 282 7.23 15.25 -10.60
CA ILE A 282 8.28 15.83 -11.43
C ILE A 282 7.92 17.29 -11.70
N ASP A 283 8.72 18.23 -11.20
CA ASP A 283 8.58 19.64 -11.55
C ASP A 283 9.20 19.86 -12.93
N LEU A 284 8.36 20.25 -13.91
CA LEU A 284 8.81 20.47 -15.28
C LEU A 284 9.81 21.62 -15.41
N SER A 285 9.89 22.53 -14.43
CA SER A 285 10.89 23.58 -14.41
C SER A 285 12.31 23.07 -14.14
N GLU A 286 12.49 21.87 -13.58
CA GLU A 286 13.80 21.25 -13.35
C GLU A 286 14.49 20.83 -14.67
N ILE A 287 13.69 20.54 -15.70
CA ILE A 287 14.17 20.36 -17.09
C ILE A 287 14.74 21.70 -17.65
N GLY A 288 14.50 22.81 -16.95
CA GLY A 288 14.98 24.16 -17.25
C GLY A 288 16.49 24.36 -17.21
N THR A 289 17.27 23.40 -16.70
CA THR A 289 18.75 23.39 -16.87
C THR A 289 19.18 23.40 -18.35
N LEU A 290 18.26 23.08 -19.28
CA LEU A 290 18.43 23.14 -20.73
C LEU A 290 17.71 24.34 -21.39
N ASN A 291 17.13 25.28 -20.63
CA ASN A 291 16.20 26.31 -21.15
C ASN A 291 15.13 25.71 -22.08
N ALA A 292 14.63 24.52 -21.73
CA ALA A 292 13.74 23.74 -22.56
C ALA A 292 12.29 24.22 -22.43
N LYS A 293 11.58 24.29 -23.57
CA LYS A 293 10.12 24.43 -23.61
C LYS A 293 9.48 23.07 -23.78
N ILE A 294 8.73 22.60 -22.79
CA ILE A 294 8.01 21.33 -22.90
C ILE A 294 6.81 21.52 -23.84
N LEU A 295 6.75 20.71 -24.89
CA LEU A 295 5.69 20.79 -25.91
C LEU A 295 4.64 19.68 -25.73
N SER A 296 5.07 18.53 -25.25
CA SER A 296 4.22 17.35 -25.12
C SER A 296 4.63 16.50 -23.94
N VAL A 297 3.64 15.99 -23.20
CA VAL A 297 3.82 14.96 -22.15
C VAL A 297 2.77 13.88 -22.38
N ARG A 298 3.21 12.62 -22.48
CA ARG A 298 2.35 11.44 -22.59
C ARG A 298 2.72 10.44 -21.50
N TYR A 299 1.70 9.84 -20.90
CA TYR A 299 1.82 8.63 -20.11
C TYR A 299 0.74 7.65 -20.59
N SER A 300 1.17 6.45 -20.97
CA SER A 300 0.26 5.45 -21.53
C SER A 300 0.71 4.03 -21.20
N MET A 301 -0.22 3.10 -21.30
CA MET A 301 0.03 1.66 -21.19
C MET A 301 -0.16 1.07 -22.58
N ASP A 302 0.91 0.53 -23.16
CA ASP A 302 0.86 -0.11 -24.46
C ASP A 302 0.78 -1.61 -24.33
N LEU A 303 -0.18 -2.21 -25.01
CA LEU A 303 -0.34 -3.65 -25.06
C LEU A 303 0.41 -4.21 -26.27
N ASN A 304 0.69 -5.50 -26.20
CA ASN A 304 1.31 -6.22 -27.31
C ASN A 304 0.23 -6.94 -28.16
N PRO A 305 0.60 -7.57 -29.29
CA PRO A 305 -0.35 -8.25 -30.17
C PRO A 305 -1.23 -9.33 -29.50
N ASN A 306 -0.87 -9.84 -28.32
CA ASN A 306 -1.70 -10.81 -27.60
C ASN A 306 -2.98 -10.20 -27.02
N ALA A 307 -3.05 -8.87 -26.93
CA ALA A 307 -4.27 -8.14 -26.57
C ALA A 307 -5.27 -8.02 -27.72
N ALA A 308 -4.92 -8.44 -28.94
CA ALA A 308 -5.84 -8.40 -30.07
C ALA A 308 -7.17 -9.12 -29.77
N GLY A 309 -8.28 -8.49 -30.12
CA GLY A 309 -9.65 -8.94 -29.85
C GLY A 309 -10.21 -8.47 -28.49
N MET A 310 -9.41 -7.83 -27.64
CA MET A 310 -9.91 -7.15 -26.44
C MET A 310 -10.69 -5.89 -26.83
N LYS A 311 -11.47 -5.36 -25.89
CA LYS A 311 -12.25 -4.13 -26.05
C LYS A 311 -11.76 -3.06 -25.08
N PHE A 312 -11.43 -1.89 -25.61
CA PHE A 312 -11.09 -0.70 -24.85
C PHE A 312 -12.34 0.12 -24.52
N PHE A 313 -12.36 0.70 -23.32
CA PHE A 313 -13.41 1.56 -22.79
C PHE A 313 -12.82 2.73 -22.01
N ASN A 314 -13.50 3.87 -22.06
CA ASN A 314 -13.28 5.01 -21.17
C ASN A 314 -14.63 5.70 -20.89
N PRO A 315 -14.70 6.82 -20.14
CA PRO A 315 -15.96 7.52 -19.85
C PRO A 315 -16.69 8.06 -21.09
N ASN A 316 -15.96 8.33 -22.17
CA ASN A 316 -16.43 9.12 -23.31
C ASN A 316 -16.61 8.31 -24.60
N ASN A 317 -16.33 7.00 -24.56
CA ASN A 317 -16.37 6.11 -25.72
C ASN A 317 -17.13 4.83 -25.41
N ALA A 318 -17.84 4.34 -26.43
CA ALA A 318 -18.28 2.95 -26.47
C ALA A 318 -17.07 2.00 -26.64
N ALA A 319 -17.33 0.70 -26.56
CA ALA A 319 -16.29 -0.31 -26.75
C ALA A 319 -15.55 -0.14 -28.09
N VAL A 320 -14.24 0.07 -28.05
CA VAL A 320 -13.35 0.10 -29.21
C VAL A 320 -12.61 -1.23 -29.30
N LEU A 321 -12.47 -1.79 -30.49
CA LEU A 321 -11.82 -3.09 -30.67
C LEU A 321 -10.31 -2.89 -30.73
N VAL A 322 -9.56 -3.62 -29.91
CA VAL A 322 -8.10 -3.67 -30.01
C VAL A 322 -7.71 -4.66 -31.11
N ASP A 323 -7.23 -4.18 -32.26
CA ASP A 323 -6.85 -5.00 -33.41
C ASP A 323 -5.60 -4.52 -34.18
N GLY A 324 -4.92 -3.50 -33.67
CA GLY A 324 -3.74 -2.87 -34.26
C GLY A 324 -4.06 -1.88 -35.38
N ARG A 325 -5.33 -1.56 -35.63
CA ARG A 325 -5.76 -0.63 -36.67
C ARG A 325 -6.28 0.67 -36.05
N PRO A 326 -5.95 1.84 -36.63
CA PRO A 326 -6.41 3.12 -36.08
C PRO A 326 -7.94 3.22 -35.99
N ASP A 327 -8.43 3.50 -34.78
CA ASP A 327 -9.83 3.78 -34.51
C ASP A 327 -10.11 5.26 -34.22
N SER A 328 -11.35 5.66 -34.46
CA SER A 328 -11.84 6.98 -34.03
C SER A 328 -12.32 6.92 -32.59
N VAL A 329 -11.68 7.69 -31.71
CA VAL A 329 -12.07 7.85 -30.31
C VAL A 329 -12.37 9.30 -29.97
N ASN A 330 -13.34 9.51 -29.10
CA ASN A 330 -13.52 10.76 -28.38
C ASN A 330 -12.30 10.98 -27.48
N ARG A 331 -11.54 12.05 -27.79
CA ARG A 331 -10.31 12.41 -27.10
C ARG A 331 -10.51 13.35 -25.90
N ALA A 332 -11.75 13.67 -25.54
CA ALA A 332 -12.04 14.51 -24.39
C ALA A 332 -11.50 13.86 -23.10
N LEU A 333 -10.71 14.64 -22.36
CA LEU A 333 -10.17 14.29 -21.06
C LEU A 333 -9.99 15.58 -20.26
N SER A 334 -10.29 15.54 -18.97
CA SER A 334 -10.12 16.67 -18.06
C SER A 334 -9.13 16.30 -16.96
N PRO A 335 -8.50 17.30 -16.30
CA PRO A 335 -7.68 17.05 -15.12
C PRO A 335 -8.42 16.32 -14.00
N GLY A 336 -7.66 15.64 -13.15
CA GLY A 336 -8.15 14.84 -12.04
C GLY A 336 -8.27 13.35 -12.38
N LEU A 337 -8.91 12.60 -11.47
CA LEU A 337 -9.04 11.16 -11.62
C LEU A 337 -9.91 10.79 -12.82
N SER A 338 -9.43 9.87 -13.64
CA SER A 338 -10.15 9.24 -14.73
C SER A 338 -9.95 7.73 -14.72
N TYR A 339 -10.69 7.00 -15.56
CA TYR A 339 -10.50 5.57 -15.75
C TYR A 339 -10.41 5.19 -17.22
N GLN A 340 -9.70 4.10 -17.47
CA GLN A 340 -9.74 3.37 -18.73
C GLN A 340 -9.74 1.87 -18.46
N MET A 341 -10.30 1.10 -19.38
CA MET A 341 -10.43 -0.34 -19.23
C MET A 341 -10.17 -1.03 -20.55
N VAL A 342 -9.45 -2.15 -20.51
CA VAL A 342 -9.32 -3.09 -21.62
C VAL A 342 -9.72 -4.48 -21.14
N THR A 343 -10.60 -5.16 -21.87
CA THR A 343 -11.16 -6.46 -21.45
C THR A 343 -11.37 -7.43 -22.59
N GLY A 344 -11.12 -8.71 -22.33
CA GLY A 344 -11.38 -9.81 -23.25
C GLY A 344 -11.12 -11.16 -22.58
N ASN A 345 -10.99 -12.22 -23.38
CA ASN A 345 -10.64 -13.56 -22.88
C ASN A 345 -9.25 -13.61 -22.22
N GLN A 346 -8.40 -12.64 -22.55
CA GLN A 346 -7.07 -12.48 -21.98
C GLN A 346 -7.09 -12.12 -20.50
N GLY A 347 -8.18 -11.50 -20.04
CA GLY A 347 -8.28 -10.88 -18.73
C GLY A 347 -8.92 -9.50 -18.85
N THR A 348 -9.04 -8.81 -17.72
CA THR A 348 -9.48 -7.42 -17.66
C THR A 348 -8.45 -6.59 -16.94
N VAL A 349 -8.08 -5.45 -17.54
CA VAL A 349 -7.22 -4.45 -16.92
C VAL A 349 -7.99 -3.15 -16.81
N VAL A 350 -8.12 -2.62 -15.59
CA VAL A 350 -8.72 -1.31 -15.32
C VAL A 350 -7.65 -0.40 -14.76
N SER A 351 -7.36 0.70 -15.45
CA SER A 351 -6.40 1.71 -14.99
C SER A 351 -7.16 2.95 -14.54
N LEU A 352 -7.07 3.24 -13.24
CA LEU A 352 -7.43 4.54 -12.67
C LEU A 352 -6.20 5.43 -12.76
N LEU A 353 -6.32 6.59 -13.40
CA LEU A 353 -5.20 7.47 -13.70
C LEU A 353 -5.51 8.90 -13.27
N GLU A 354 -4.58 9.51 -12.54
CA GLU A 354 -4.65 10.93 -12.21
C GLU A 354 -4.12 11.75 -13.39
N VAL A 355 -4.99 12.54 -14.02
CA VAL A 355 -4.63 13.42 -15.13
C VAL A 355 -4.09 14.74 -14.56
N PRO A 356 -2.82 15.12 -14.82
CA PRO A 356 -2.24 16.33 -14.27
C PRO A 356 -2.94 17.62 -14.72
N ASP A 357 -3.22 18.51 -13.77
CA ASP A 357 -3.63 19.88 -14.05
C ASP A 357 -2.40 20.78 -14.18
N VAL A 358 -1.94 20.97 -15.42
CA VAL A 358 -0.75 21.77 -15.77
C VAL A 358 -1.12 22.99 -16.62
N GLY A 359 -2.41 23.36 -16.67
CA GLY A 359 -2.90 24.56 -17.37
C GLY A 359 -2.96 24.48 -18.90
N ASP A 360 -2.43 23.42 -19.51
CA ASP A 360 -2.47 23.15 -20.95
C ASP A 360 -3.55 22.12 -21.34
N GLN A 361 -3.74 21.88 -22.64
CA GLN A 361 -4.81 21.00 -23.13
C GLN A 361 -4.48 19.52 -22.89
N GLN A 362 -5.22 18.87 -21.98
CA GLN A 362 -5.21 17.41 -21.80
C GLN A 362 -6.17 16.72 -22.78
N LYS A 363 -5.76 15.54 -23.25
CA LYS A 363 -6.54 14.68 -24.15
C LYS A 363 -6.32 13.23 -23.78
N LEU A 364 -7.30 12.39 -24.10
CA LEU A 364 -7.08 10.94 -24.14
C LEU A 364 -6.04 10.63 -25.22
N TYR A 365 -5.01 9.91 -24.79
CA TYR A 365 -4.16 9.19 -25.72
C TYR A 365 -4.77 7.82 -25.96
N TYR A 366 -4.94 7.48 -27.23
CA TYR A 366 -5.32 6.16 -27.71
C TYR A 366 -4.65 5.97 -29.06
N CYS A 367 -3.91 4.89 -29.22
CA CYS A 367 -3.24 4.55 -30.46
C CYS A 367 -3.29 3.05 -30.76
N GLU A 368 -3.47 2.77 -32.03
CA GLU A 368 -3.36 1.43 -32.61
C GLU A 368 -2.57 1.51 -33.91
N SER A 369 -1.51 0.73 -34.01
CA SER A 369 -0.55 0.82 -35.10
C SER A 369 0.28 -0.45 -35.21
N THR A 370 0.35 -1.03 -36.41
CA THR A 370 1.27 -2.15 -36.72
C THR A 370 2.51 -1.70 -37.49
N THR A 371 2.84 -0.40 -37.51
CA THR A 371 3.87 0.16 -38.41
C THR A 371 5.02 0.90 -37.72
N GLY A 372 5.28 0.65 -36.42
CA GLY A 372 6.43 1.27 -35.73
C GLY A 372 6.25 2.73 -35.31
N SER A 373 5.06 3.30 -35.52
CA SER A 373 4.77 4.71 -35.25
C SER A 373 3.69 4.86 -34.19
N THR A 374 3.89 5.79 -33.26
CA THR A 374 2.86 6.22 -32.31
C THR A 374 1.97 7.30 -32.94
N CYS A 375 0.82 7.54 -32.32
CA CYS A 375 -0.17 8.50 -32.82
C CYS A 375 0.13 9.96 -32.44
N ASP A 376 1.23 10.20 -31.71
CA ASP A 376 1.74 11.53 -31.36
C ASP A 376 2.99 11.95 -32.17
N GLY A 377 3.37 11.15 -33.18
CA GLY A 377 4.52 11.43 -34.04
C GLY A 377 5.89 11.12 -33.41
N THR A 378 5.91 10.47 -32.24
CA THR A 378 7.14 9.91 -31.68
C THR A 378 7.41 8.50 -32.24
N PRO A 379 8.67 8.03 -32.23
CA PRO A 379 8.96 6.63 -32.54
C PRO A 379 8.33 5.74 -31.46
N ASP A 380 7.83 4.59 -31.87
CA ASP A 380 7.42 3.58 -30.90
C ASP A 380 8.64 2.97 -30.21
N THR A 381 8.49 2.66 -28.92
CA THR A 381 9.49 1.96 -28.13
C THR A 381 8.96 0.58 -27.73
N GLY A 382 9.85 -0.42 -27.69
CA GLY A 382 9.44 -1.79 -27.39
C GLY A 382 9.34 -2.63 -28.64
N ASP A 383 8.19 -3.27 -28.86
CA ASP A 383 8.00 -4.19 -29.98
C ASP A 383 7.75 -3.49 -31.33
N GLY A 384 7.61 -2.16 -31.33
CA GLY A 384 7.35 -1.38 -32.55
C GLY A 384 5.88 -1.43 -32.98
N PHE A 385 4.98 -1.89 -32.11
CA PHE A 385 3.56 -1.88 -32.33
C PHE A 385 2.85 -1.15 -31.20
N SER A 386 1.67 -0.62 -31.51
CA SER A 386 0.77 -0.08 -30.50
C SER A 386 -0.53 -0.86 -30.57
N TYR A 387 -0.89 -1.54 -29.48
CA TYR A 387 -2.19 -2.20 -29.35
C TYR A 387 -2.91 -1.61 -28.15
N GLY A 388 -4.01 -0.90 -28.38
CA GLY A 388 -4.76 -0.24 -27.31
C GLY A 388 -3.88 0.66 -26.42
N ASP A 389 -2.85 1.30 -27.00
CA ASP A 389 -1.92 2.16 -26.27
C ASP A 389 -2.69 3.37 -25.73
N ALA A 390 -2.98 3.35 -24.43
CA ALA A 390 -3.97 4.24 -23.85
C ALA A 390 -3.50 4.93 -22.58
N GLY A 391 -3.85 6.21 -22.45
CA GLY A 391 -3.57 7.02 -21.28
C GLY A 391 -3.90 8.49 -21.50
N PHE A 392 -3.05 9.38 -21.00
CA PHE A 392 -3.22 10.82 -21.21
C PHE A 392 -2.13 11.41 -22.09
N TRP A 393 -2.48 12.47 -22.80
CA TRP A 393 -1.57 13.27 -23.60
C TRP A 393 -1.86 14.75 -23.39
N ILE A 394 -0.83 15.50 -23.01
CA ILE A 394 -0.87 16.93 -22.77
C ILE A 394 -0.05 17.60 -23.84
N THR A 395 -0.63 18.57 -24.54
CA THR A 395 0.03 19.34 -25.60
C THR A 395 -0.04 20.82 -25.30
N GLY A 396 1.07 21.53 -25.45
CA GLY A 396 1.16 22.96 -25.21
C GLY A 396 2.35 23.58 -25.95
N THR A 397 2.58 24.88 -25.73
CA THR A 397 3.71 25.62 -26.34
C THR A 397 4.84 25.88 -25.34
N GLY A 398 4.74 25.31 -24.13
CA GLY A 398 5.65 25.53 -23.02
C GLY A 398 5.00 25.10 -21.72
N ILE A 399 4.67 23.82 -21.61
CA ILE A 399 3.99 23.21 -20.46
C ILE A 399 4.82 23.43 -19.20
N GLN A 400 4.17 23.93 -18.15
CA GLN A 400 4.77 24.21 -16.85
C GLN A 400 4.00 23.50 -15.73
N GLY A 401 4.61 23.42 -14.55
CA GLY A 401 3.99 22.86 -13.36
C GLY A 401 4.50 21.46 -13.04
N VAL A 402 3.72 20.76 -12.22
CA VAL A 402 4.16 19.56 -11.53
C VAL A 402 3.42 18.35 -12.09
N LEU A 403 4.15 17.44 -12.73
CA LEU A 403 3.61 16.17 -13.19
C LEU A 403 3.51 15.19 -12.02
N LYS A 404 2.29 14.78 -11.76
CA LYS A 404 1.96 13.76 -10.77
C LYS A 404 1.70 12.44 -11.50
N PHE A 405 2.49 11.41 -11.21
CA PHE A 405 2.27 10.08 -11.78
C PHE A 405 1.64 9.17 -10.72
N TYR A 406 0.32 9.31 -10.58
CA TYR A 406 -0.50 8.43 -9.75
C TYR A 406 -1.40 7.59 -10.63
N SER A 407 -1.24 6.26 -10.54
CA SER A 407 -2.16 5.33 -11.19
C SER A 407 -2.38 4.10 -10.34
N THR A 408 -3.59 3.55 -10.39
CA THR A 408 -3.91 2.23 -9.83
C THR A 408 -4.43 1.35 -10.95
N ILE A 409 -3.81 0.20 -11.13
CA ILE A 409 -4.12 -0.74 -12.20
C ILE A 409 -4.66 -2.02 -11.54
N TYR A 410 -5.90 -2.36 -11.84
CA TYR A 410 -6.55 -3.59 -11.38
C TYR A 410 -6.45 -4.68 -12.45
N MET A 411 -6.14 -5.90 -12.00
CA MET A 411 -6.03 -7.10 -12.83
C MET A 411 -7.13 -8.07 -12.42
N LEU A 412 -8.12 -8.25 -13.29
CA LEU A 412 -9.37 -8.96 -13.00
C LEU A 412 -9.62 -10.09 -14.03
N PRO A 413 -10.53 -11.04 -13.73
CA PRO A 413 -10.91 -12.07 -14.69
C PRO A 413 -11.37 -11.50 -16.04
N GLY A 414 -11.26 -12.29 -17.11
CA GLY A 414 -11.64 -11.87 -18.45
C GLY A 414 -13.11 -11.47 -18.58
N ASN A 415 -13.38 -10.63 -19.57
CA ASN A 415 -14.73 -10.22 -19.98
C ASN A 415 -15.57 -9.54 -18.88
N GLN A 416 -14.95 -8.74 -17.99
CA GLN A 416 -15.73 -7.92 -17.08
C GLN A 416 -16.54 -6.87 -17.86
N PRO A 417 -17.74 -6.51 -17.39
CA PRO A 417 -18.49 -5.39 -17.96
C PRO A 417 -17.85 -4.05 -17.60
N GLN A 418 -18.07 -3.02 -18.42
CA GLN A 418 -17.60 -1.64 -18.16
C GLN A 418 -18.10 -1.11 -16.80
N SER A 419 -19.25 -1.57 -16.31
CA SER A 419 -19.78 -1.20 -15.00
C SER A 419 -18.84 -1.57 -13.84
N GLU A 420 -17.95 -2.57 -14.00
CA GLU A 420 -16.96 -2.89 -12.98
C GLU A 420 -15.88 -1.80 -12.89
N ALA A 421 -15.44 -1.22 -14.02
CA ALA A 421 -14.52 -0.09 -14.01
C ALA A 421 -15.16 1.16 -13.41
N VAL A 422 -16.43 1.44 -13.73
CA VAL A 422 -17.20 2.54 -13.12
C VAL A 422 -17.27 2.36 -11.60
N LYS A 423 -17.61 1.16 -11.12
CA LYS A 423 -17.65 0.84 -9.68
C LYS A 423 -16.30 1.06 -8.99
N LEU A 424 -15.20 0.67 -9.63
CA LEU A 424 -13.84 0.90 -9.10
C LEU A 424 -13.49 2.38 -9.05
N PHE A 425 -13.85 3.12 -10.10
CA PHE A 425 -13.66 4.57 -10.20
C PHE A 425 -14.47 5.32 -9.13
N ASP A 426 -15.77 5.05 -9.02
CA ASP A 426 -16.65 5.65 -8.02
C ASP A 426 -16.14 5.40 -6.60
N ARG A 427 -15.63 4.18 -6.35
CA ARG A 427 -15.03 3.82 -5.07
C ARG A 427 -13.70 4.56 -4.80
N ALA A 428 -12.90 4.83 -5.82
CA ALA A 428 -11.67 5.60 -5.65
C ALA A 428 -11.96 7.08 -5.35
N GLN A 429 -13.04 7.63 -5.93
CA GLN A 429 -13.53 8.97 -5.59
C GLN A 429 -14.19 9.05 -4.21
N ASN A 430 -14.83 7.96 -3.79
CA ASN A 430 -15.54 7.84 -2.52
C ASN A 430 -14.92 6.70 -1.68
N PRO A 431 -13.75 6.94 -1.05
CA PRO A 431 -13.07 5.92 -0.26
C PRO A 431 -13.87 5.50 0.96
N PHE A 432 -13.54 4.33 1.51
CA PHE A 432 -14.21 3.81 2.71
C PHE A 432 -14.15 4.76 3.90
N ILE A 433 -15.22 4.79 4.68
CA ILE A 433 -15.20 5.38 6.01
C ILE A 433 -14.67 4.32 6.98
N ILE A 434 -13.50 4.55 7.54
CA ILE A 434 -12.89 3.63 8.50
C ILE A 434 -13.01 4.22 9.90
N THR A 435 -13.59 3.44 10.80
CA THR A 435 -13.72 3.80 12.22
C THR A 435 -13.10 2.72 13.09
N THR A 436 -12.41 3.15 14.13
CA THR A 436 -11.73 2.26 15.08
C THR A 436 -12.28 2.51 16.48
N ALA A 437 -12.54 1.45 17.23
CA ALA A 437 -13.04 1.52 18.60
C ALA A 437 -12.33 0.50 19.47
N GLY A 438 -11.62 0.99 20.50
CA GLY A 438 -11.04 0.14 21.53
C GLY A 438 -12.14 -0.49 22.40
N GLN A 439 -12.04 -1.78 22.65
CA GLN A 439 -12.95 -2.55 23.48
C GLN A 439 -12.16 -3.25 24.58
N ALA A 440 -12.59 -3.05 25.83
CA ALA A 440 -11.90 -3.56 27.00
C ALA A 440 -11.84 -5.10 26.99
N SER A 441 -10.77 -5.63 27.58
CA SER A 441 -10.56 -7.07 27.82
C SER A 441 -11.71 -7.70 28.63
N ARG A 442 -11.97 -8.99 28.38
CA ARG A 442 -12.97 -9.80 29.11
C ARG A 442 -12.53 -10.13 30.54
N VAL A 443 -11.22 -10.23 30.73
CA VAL A 443 -10.59 -10.53 32.02
C VAL A 443 -10.06 -9.21 32.52
N SER A 444 -10.86 -8.50 33.31
CA SER A 444 -10.43 -7.26 33.94
C SER A 444 -9.32 -7.57 34.95
N VAL A 445 -8.07 -7.45 34.50
CA VAL A 445 -6.93 -7.15 35.36
C VAL A 445 -6.34 -5.86 34.83
N SER A 446 -6.42 -4.81 35.63
CA SER A 446 -5.82 -3.51 35.34
C SER A 446 -4.30 -3.64 35.34
N GLU A 447 -3.73 -4.00 34.19
CA GLU A 447 -2.33 -3.74 33.87
C GLU A 447 -2.26 -2.82 32.64
N HIS A 448 -2.95 -1.69 32.70
CA HIS A 448 -2.45 -0.53 31.96
C HIS A 448 -1.23 -0.01 32.72
N PRO A 449 0.02 -0.11 32.21
CA PRO A 449 0.96 0.94 32.52
C PRO A 449 0.30 2.21 31.97
N ASN A 450 -0.03 3.14 32.86
CA ASN A 450 -0.56 4.45 32.47
C ASN A 450 0.39 5.13 31.49
N ILE A 451 0.21 4.91 30.18
CA ILE A 451 0.75 5.77 29.13
C ILE A 451 -0.22 6.94 29.02
N SER A 452 -0.21 7.76 30.07
CA SER A 452 -0.59 9.16 29.92
C SER A 452 0.36 9.74 28.88
N ARG A 453 -0.19 10.10 27.71
CA ARG A 453 0.45 10.98 26.74
C ARG A 453 0.86 12.27 27.46
N SER A 454 2.10 12.32 27.91
CA SER A 454 2.81 13.56 28.21
C SER A 454 4.31 13.29 27.99
N PRO A 455 5.01 14.03 27.11
CA PRO A 455 6.47 13.97 26.95
C PRO A 455 7.27 14.39 28.22
N ASP A 456 6.67 14.30 29.40
CA ASP A 456 7.20 14.86 30.66
C ASP A 456 7.75 13.80 31.63
N ARG A 457 7.84 12.53 31.23
CA ARG A 457 8.26 11.44 32.15
C ARG A 457 9.43 10.63 31.61
N PHE A 458 10.35 10.29 32.51
CA PHE A 458 11.46 9.38 32.26
C PHE A 458 10.92 8.00 31.87
N GLN A 459 11.40 7.46 30.75
CA GLN A 459 11.01 6.16 30.22
C GLN A 459 12.25 5.34 29.81
N VAL A 460 12.16 4.02 29.94
CA VAL A 460 13.18 3.08 29.46
C VAL A 460 12.48 2.09 28.54
N PHE A 461 12.94 2.02 27.30
CA PHE A 461 12.40 1.14 26.28
C PHE A 461 13.04 -0.25 26.39
N PRO A 462 12.36 -1.32 25.93
CA PRO A 462 12.95 -2.64 25.84
C PRO A 462 14.25 -2.63 25.02
N ALA A 463 15.21 -3.47 25.41
CA ALA A 463 16.45 -3.62 24.67
C ALA A 463 16.20 -4.35 23.33
N TYR A 464 16.85 -3.92 22.25
CA TYR A 464 16.71 -4.56 20.93
C TYR A 464 18.06 -4.69 20.19
N PRO A 465 18.37 -5.87 19.62
CA PRO A 465 17.65 -7.14 19.74
C PRO A 465 17.66 -7.71 21.17
N ASN A 466 16.63 -8.45 21.55
CA ASN A 466 16.55 -9.22 22.80
C ASN A 466 15.57 -10.40 22.59
N PRO A 467 16.06 -11.65 22.43
CA PRO A 467 17.42 -12.11 22.71
C PRO A 467 18.47 -11.59 21.70
N PHE A 468 19.71 -11.38 22.14
CA PHE A 468 20.81 -10.97 21.25
C PHE A 468 21.97 -11.98 21.22
N TYR A 469 22.64 -12.03 20.06
CA TYR A 469 23.66 -13.03 19.71
C TYR A 469 25.03 -12.39 19.46
N PRO A 470 25.83 -12.12 20.51
CA PRO A 470 27.05 -11.30 20.40
C PRO A 470 28.22 -11.95 19.65
N ASN A 471 28.18 -13.26 19.38
CA ASN A 471 29.23 -13.98 18.64
C ASN A 471 29.01 -14.03 17.12
N ARG A 472 27.85 -13.59 16.61
CA ARG A 472 27.60 -13.42 15.17
C ARG A 472 28.03 -12.00 14.79
N SER A 473 29.11 -11.89 14.02
CA SER A 473 29.82 -10.68 13.57
C SER A 473 29.20 -9.34 14.01
N GLY A 474 29.73 -8.74 15.07
CA GLY A 474 29.49 -7.34 15.45
C GLY A 474 28.12 -7.01 16.07
N ARG A 475 27.23 -7.99 16.31
CA ARG A 475 25.89 -7.72 16.86
C ARG A 475 25.92 -7.25 18.32
N GLN A 476 25.17 -6.18 18.59
CA GLN A 476 25.01 -5.54 19.90
C GLN A 476 23.52 -5.35 20.17
N THR A 477 23.12 -5.25 21.43
CA THR A 477 21.76 -4.86 21.84
C THR A 477 21.74 -3.37 22.21
N ALA A 478 20.73 -2.64 21.77
CA ALA A 478 20.54 -1.23 22.06
C ALA A 478 19.68 -1.05 23.31
N LEU A 479 20.20 -0.33 24.30
CA LEU A 479 19.51 0.09 25.52
C LEU A 479 19.02 1.53 25.31
N ARG A 480 17.71 1.71 25.11
CA ARG A 480 17.09 3.01 24.80
C ARG A 480 16.35 3.58 26.01
N TYR A 481 16.41 4.90 26.20
CA TYR A 481 15.64 5.61 27.22
C TYR A 481 15.36 7.05 26.81
N PHE A 482 14.31 7.64 27.38
CA PHE A 482 13.91 9.03 27.16
C PHE A 482 14.03 9.85 28.45
N LEU A 483 14.65 11.02 28.33
CA LEU A 483 14.74 12.02 29.39
C LEU A 483 13.80 13.20 29.11
N PRO A 484 12.84 13.53 29.99
CA PRO A 484 11.96 14.69 29.81
C PRO A 484 12.67 16.02 30.07
N LYS A 485 13.78 16.00 30.82
CA LYS A 485 14.64 17.14 31.11
C LYS A 485 16.08 16.68 31.30
N PRO A 486 17.08 17.56 31.17
CA PRO A 486 18.45 17.17 31.38
C PRO A 486 18.68 16.58 32.79
N ALA A 487 19.37 15.45 32.87
CA ALA A 487 19.61 14.73 34.13
C ALA A 487 20.88 13.86 34.06
N PRO A 488 21.54 13.57 35.21
CA PRO A 488 22.55 12.54 35.28
C PRO A 488 21.91 11.15 35.09
N VAL A 489 22.58 10.28 34.35
CA VAL A 489 22.12 8.93 34.03
C VAL A 489 23.15 7.89 34.42
N GLU A 490 22.68 6.84 35.07
CA GLU A 490 23.48 5.67 35.43
C GLU A 490 22.85 4.41 34.81
N ILE A 491 23.64 3.64 34.09
CA ILE A 491 23.23 2.36 33.50
C ILE A 491 24.07 1.25 34.11
N ALA A 492 23.40 0.28 34.72
CA ALA A 492 24.05 -0.88 35.30
C ALA A 492 23.45 -2.17 34.70
N ILE A 493 24.28 -3.14 34.38
CA ILE A 493 23.89 -4.48 33.93
C ILE A 493 24.26 -5.47 35.02
N TYR A 494 23.32 -6.34 35.36
CA TYR A 494 23.42 -7.35 36.42
C TYR A 494 23.20 -8.75 35.87
N ASP A 495 23.84 -9.75 36.46
CA ASP A 495 23.45 -11.14 36.27
C ASP A 495 22.24 -11.52 37.14
N ILE A 496 21.77 -12.77 37.02
CA ILE A 496 20.62 -13.29 37.77
C ILE A 496 20.83 -13.33 39.29
N THR A 497 22.10 -13.29 39.75
CA THR A 497 22.43 -13.25 41.19
C THR A 497 22.44 -11.82 41.75
N GLY A 498 22.24 -10.82 40.88
CA GLY A 498 22.30 -9.40 41.23
C GLY A 498 23.71 -8.82 41.23
N LYS A 499 24.73 -9.56 40.78
CA LYS A 499 26.09 -9.06 40.66
C LYS A 499 26.17 -8.05 39.51
N SER A 500 26.75 -6.87 39.76
CA SER A 500 27.01 -5.86 38.72
C SER A 500 28.09 -6.36 37.77
N ILE A 501 27.79 -6.34 36.48
CA ILE A 501 28.61 -6.85 35.38
C ILE A 501 29.17 -5.72 34.52
N ARG A 502 28.42 -4.63 34.38
CA ARG A 502 28.86 -3.44 33.65
C ARG A 502 28.16 -2.20 34.16
N HIS A 503 28.93 -1.13 34.32
CA HIS A 503 28.45 0.15 34.82
C HIS A 503 28.84 1.31 33.90
N LEU A 504 27.89 2.19 33.58
CA LEU A 504 28.10 3.39 32.77
C LEU A 504 27.46 4.59 33.48
N ARG A 505 28.24 5.65 33.71
CA ARG A 505 27.77 6.89 34.36
C ARG A 505 27.92 8.07 33.42
N PHE A 506 26.85 8.86 33.31
CA PHE A 506 26.81 10.10 32.56
C PHE A 506 26.43 11.23 33.50
N LEU A 507 27.32 12.20 33.69
CA LEU A 507 27.16 13.29 34.65
C LEU A 507 26.03 14.27 34.28
N GLY A 508 25.62 14.28 33.00
CA GLY A 508 24.44 15.00 32.53
C GLY A 508 24.17 14.69 31.06
N GLN A 509 22.95 14.24 30.75
CA GLN A 509 22.47 14.06 29.38
C GLN A 509 21.33 15.04 29.09
N SER A 510 21.19 15.51 27.85
CA SER A 510 20.13 16.43 27.44
C SER A 510 18.75 15.78 27.51
N ALA A 511 17.69 16.59 27.48
CA ALA A 511 16.35 16.04 27.22
C ALA A 511 16.32 15.37 25.83
N GLY A 512 15.48 14.36 25.68
CA GLY A 512 15.36 13.57 24.45
C GLY A 512 15.68 12.09 24.62
N THR A 513 15.68 11.38 23.49
CA THR A 513 15.93 9.94 23.43
C THR A 513 17.41 9.64 23.29
N HIS A 514 17.88 8.70 24.11
CA HIS A 514 19.28 8.27 24.14
C HIS A 514 19.36 6.76 23.93
N THR A 515 20.44 6.33 23.27
CA THR A 515 20.67 4.92 22.90
C THR A 515 22.09 4.52 23.26
N ILE A 516 22.25 3.41 23.97
CA ILE A 516 23.56 2.84 24.31
C ILE A 516 23.63 1.40 23.85
N SER A 517 24.65 1.06 23.07
CA SER A 517 24.84 -0.30 22.58
C SER A 517 25.68 -1.13 23.55
N TRP A 518 25.21 -2.34 23.85
CA TRP A 518 25.91 -3.33 24.65
C TRP A 518 26.22 -4.58 23.82
N ASN A 519 27.48 -5.01 23.87
CA ASN A 519 28.02 -6.10 23.08
C ASN A 519 28.09 -7.44 23.85
N GLY A 520 27.39 -7.55 24.99
CA GLY A 520 27.40 -8.77 25.81
C GLY A 520 28.72 -9.04 26.54
N ARG A 521 29.56 -8.01 26.72
CA ARG A 521 30.83 -8.09 27.45
C ARG A 521 30.75 -7.36 28.79
N ASP A 522 31.48 -7.88 29.78
CA ASP A 522 31.71 -7.24 31.07
C ASP A 522 32.75 -6.11 30.99
N GLU A 523 33.05 -5.47 32.12
CA GLU A 523 34.02 -4.37 32.23
C GLU A 523 35.46 -4.76 31.88
N THR A 524 35.81 -6.05 31.98
CA THR A 524 37.13 -6.57 31.59
C THR A 524 37.21 -6.87 30.09
N GLY A 525 36.14 -6.64 29.34
CA GLY A 525 36.03 -6.98 27.93
C GLY A 525 35.77 -8.46 27.67
N ARG A 526 35.55 -9.27 28.72
CA ARG A 526 35.24 -10.69 28.58
C ARG A 526 33.78 -10.86 28.16
N LEU A 527 33.56 -11.71 27.16
CA LEU A 527 32.21 -12.06 26.72
C LEU A 527 31.50 -12.84 27.83
N LEU A 528 30.21 -12.59 28.01
CA LEU A 528 29.36 -13.25 29.01
C LEU A 528 28.64 -14.49 28.46
N PRO A 529 28.42 -15.54 29.28
CA PRO A 529 27.73 -16.77 28.85
C PRO A 529 26.26 -16.51 28.46
N SER A 530 25.65 -17.48 27.76
CA SER A 530 24.20 -17.46 27.52
C SER A 530 23.46 -17.43 28.86
N GLY A 531 22.45 -16.58 28.98
CA GLY A 531 21.73 -16.43 30.23
C GLY A 531 20.85 -15.20 30.30
N VAL A 532 20.08 -15.12 31.39
CA VAL A 532 19.26 -13.96 31.72
C VAL A 532 20.12 -12.95 32.47
N TYR A 533 20.04 -11.71 32.01
CA TYR A 533 20.63 -10.53 32.60
C TYR A 533 19.54 -9.49 32.85
N PHE A 534 19.85 -8.49 33.67
CA PHE A 534 18.98 -7.34 33.88
C PHE A 534 19.78 -6.07 33.67
N TYR A 535 19.23 -5.09 32.96
CA TYR A 535 19.80 -3.75 32.97
C TYR A 535 18.87 -2.79 33.71
N ARG A 536 19.48 -1.85 34.42
CA ARG A 536 18.81 -0.79 35.14
C ARG A 536 19.32 0.54 34.63
N ILE A 537 18.41 1.42 34.25
CA ILE A 537 18.73 2.81 33.92
C ILE A 537 18.12 3.68 35.01
N HIS A 538 18.97 4.49 35.63
CA HIS A 538 18.64 5.41 36.70
C HIS A 538 18.86 6.84 36.22
N ALA A 539 17.82 7.67 36.30
CA ALA A 539 17.86 9.10 35.95
C ALA A 539 17.32 9.93 37.12
N GLY A 540 18.19 10.69 37.78
CA GLY A 540 17.82 11.49 38.96
C GLY A 540 17.40 10.65 40.17
N ARG A 541 16.09 10.57 40.46
CA ARG A 541 15.52 9.74 41.56
C ARG A 541 14.71 8.53 41.07
N LYS A 542 14.62 8.35 39.74
CA LYS A 542 13.82 7.27 39.12
C LYS A 542 14.75 6.24 38.52
N TYR A 543 14.36 4.97 38.57
CA TYR A 543 15.01 3.91 37.83
C TYR A 543 13.99 2.94 37.25
N ILE A 544 14.34 2.33 36.13
CA ILE A 544 13.58 1.24 35.52
C ILE A 544 14.55 0.10 35.25
N THR A 545 14.13 -1.12 35.59
CA THR A 545 14.89 -2.36 35.35
C THR A 545 14.18 -3.16 34.26
N GLN A 546 14.94 -3.70 33.33
CA GLN A 546 14.45 -4.47 32.18
C GLN A 546 15.27 -5.74 32.01
N LYS A 547 14.64 -6.80 31.49
CA LYS A 547 15.26 -8.11 31.28
C LYS A 547 16.02 -8.14 29.95
N LEU A 548 17.18 -8.79 29.94
CA LEU A 548 18.01 -9.09 28.78
C LEU A 548 18.26 -10.60 28.68
N LEU A 549 18.17 -11.14 27.48
CA LEU A 549 18.51 -12.53 27.17
C LEU A 549 19.69 -12.55 26.20
N LEU A 550 20.82 -13.07 26.68
CA LEU A 550 22.02 -13.27 25.86
C LEU A 550 22.05 -14.73 25.42
N VAL A 551 22.25 -14.96 24.11
CA VAL A 551 22.41 -16.30 23.54
C VAL A 551 23.71 -16.38 22.75
N ARG A 552 24.62 -17.27 23.16
CA ARG A 552 25.80 -17.68 22.39
C ARG A 552 25.47 -18.81 21.42
#